data_AF-A0A973RAQ2-F1
#
_entry.id   AF-A0A973RAQ2-F1
#
_cell.length_a   1.000
_cell.length_b   1.000
_cell.length_c   1.000
_cell.angle_alpha   90.00
_cell.angle_beta   90.00
_cell.angle_gamma   90.00
#
_symmetry.space_group_name_H-M   'P 1'
#
loop_
_entity.id
_entity.type
_entity.pdbx_description
1 polymer ?
#
loop_
_entity_poly.entity_id
_entity_poly.type
_entity_poly.pdbx_seq_one_letter_code
_entity_poly.pdbx_strand_id
1 'polypeptide(L)'
;MPTLAKTLAATGVTALCLTATPVPAHAATTISCKVSGQAQYMPGAQRLLQPDLVMQQRRVWNCVDRGNLGVATARLTANFTGVDLSCGARNFSTATGWVTIVWTIRGVEQTSKAQVAITEVAGNTAKVSGTVKSGQFLGRPFTGRFDTTLFGGTGTCISGSGIGNSITTTFKGDFSVG
;
A
#
# COMPACT_ATOMS: atom_id res chain seq x y z
N MET A 1 -68.25 37.96 37.73
CA MET A 1 -68.33 37.98 36.25
C MET A 1 -67.62 39.24 35.75
N PRO A 2 -66.91 39.26 34.61
CA PRO A 2 -65.66 38.53 34.31
C PRO A 2 -64.56 39.40 33.61
N THR A 3 -63.35 38.82 33.45
CA THR A 3 -62.35 39.01 32.34
C THR A 3 -61.64 40.38 32.16
N LEU A 4 -60.35 40.50 31.80
CA LEU A 4 -59.57 39.74 30.81
C LEU A 4 -58.03 39.95 31.01
N ALA A 5 -57.26 38.91 30.68
CA ALA A 5 -55.82 38.77 30.81
C ALA A 5 -54.98 39.51 29.75
N LYS A 6 -53.68 39.68 29.99
CA LYS A 6 -52.65 39.71 28.94
C LYS A 6 -51.33 39.09 29.41
N THR A 7 -51.13 37.87 28.92
CA THR A 7 -49.94 37.02 29.00
C THR A 7 -48.86 37.53 28.03
N LEU A 8 -47.60 37.59 28.45
CA LEU A 8 -46.44 37.71 27.56
C LEU A 8 -45.52 36.52 27.82
N ALA A 9 -45.48 35.60 26.86
CA ALA A 9 -44.64 34.41 26.86
C ALA A 9 -43.23 34.79 26.40
N ALA A 10 -42.22 34.51 27.23
CA ALA A 10 -40.81 34.59 26.86
C ALA A 10 -40.38 33.24 26.29
N THR A 11 -40.18 33.17 24.98
CA THR A 11 -39.58 32.03 24.28
C THR A 11 -38.08 32.00 24.56
N GLY A 12 -37.67 31.19 25.54
CA GLY A 12 -36.28 30.83 25.78
C GLY A 12 -35.78 29.89 24.68
N VAL A 13 -34.88 30.37 23.83
CA VAL A 13 -34.15 29.56 22.86
C VAL A 13 -33.11 28.74 23.61
N THR A 14 -33.40 27.46 23.87
CA THR A 14 -32.43 26.48 24.35
C THR A 14 -31.45 26.15 23.23
N ALA A 15 -30.29 26.81 23.26
CA ALA A 15 -29.15 26.44 22.42
C ALA A 15 -28.66 25.04 22.82
N LEU A 16 -29.01 24.03 22.01
CA LEU A 16 -28.42 22.70 22.07
C LEU A 16 -26.94 22.82 21.69
N CYS A 17 -26.07 22.90 22.71
CA CYS A 17 -24.64 22.67 22.51
C CYS A 17 -24.45 21.21 22.11
N LEU A 18 -24.29 20.97 20.81
CA LEU A 18 -23.73 19.74 20.28
C LEU A 18 -22.31 19.61 20.82
N THR A 19 -22.15 18.87 21.93
CA THR A 19 -20.84 18.42 22.40
C THR A 19 -20.31 17.45 21.35
N ALA A 20 -19.55 17.98 20.38
CA ALA A 20 -18.72 17.16 19.51
C ALA A 20 -17.79 16.37 20.42
N THR A 21 -18.08 15.07 20.57
CA THR A 21 -17.19 14.17 21.30
C THR A 21 -15.85 14.19 20.55
N PRO A 22 -14.74 14.51 21.24
CA PRO A 22 -13.43 14.46 20.62
C PRO A 22 -13.21 13.02 20.15
N VAL A 23 -13.23 12.81 18.84
CA VAL A 23 -12.78 11.56 18.24
C VAL A 23 -11.34 11.39 18.70
N PRO A 24 -10.96 10.26 19.31
CA PRO A 24 -9.58 10.05 19.72
C PRO A 24 -8.70 10.27 18.51
N ALA A 25 -7.81 11.27 18.59
CA ALA A 25 -6.74 11.45 17.65
C ALA A 25 -5.85 10.21 17.77
N HIS A 26 -6.18 9.17 17.01
CA HIS A 26 -5.34 8.00 16.90
C HIS A 26 -4.01 8.50 16.34
N ALA A 27 -3.00 8.60 17.20
CA ALA A 27 -1.63 8.80 16.78
C ALA A 27 -1.38 7.86 15.60
N ALA A 28 -0.96 8.41 14.46
CA ALA A 28 -0.75 7.64 13.24
C ALA A 28 0.23 6.51 13.58
N THR A 29 -0.29 5.29 13.77
CA THR A 29 0.52 4.12 14.10
C THR A 29 1.20 3.69 12.83
N THR A 30 2.30 4.35 12.50
CA THR A 30 3.08 4.08 11.31
C THR A 30 4.21 3.11 11.62
N ILE A 31 4.20 2.00 10.90
CA ILE A 31 5.32 1.06 10.84
C ILE A 31 6.04 1.32 9.53
N SER A 32 7.37 1.44 9.58
CA SER A 32 8.22 1.58 8.40
C SER A 32 9.27 0.48 8.37
N CYS A 33 9.40 -0.23 7.26
CA CYS A 33 10.36 -1.32 7.10
C CYS A 33 11.22 -1.09 5.87
N LYS A 34 12.52 -1.42 5.97
CA LYS A 34 13.40 -1.56 4.79
C LYS A 34 13.26 -2.97 4.24
N VAL A 35 13.31 -3.12 2.92
CA VAL A 35 13.20 -4.42 2.26
C VAL A 35 14.20 -4.55 1.12
N SER A 36 14.62 -5.79 0.86
CA SER A 36 15.22 -6.17 -0.42
C SER A 36 14.96 -7.65 -0.73
N GLY A 37 15.00 -7.98 -2.02
CA GLY A 37 14.61 -9.29 -2.50
C GLY A 37 14.83 -9.44 -4.00
N GLN A 38 14.10 -10.37 -4.60
CA GLN A 38 14.07 -10.57 -6.05
C GLN A 38 12.74 -10.12 -6.62
N ALA A 39 12.80 -9.48 -7.78
CA ALA A 39 11.65 -9.13 -8.60
C ALA A 39 11.71 -9.98 -9.87
N GLN A 40 10.61 -10.63 -10.21
CA GLN A 40 10.44 -11.43 -11.41
C GLN A 40 9.30 -10.87 -12.25
N TYR A 41 9.54 -10.66 -13.53
CA TYR A 41 8.55 -10.23 -14.51
C TYR A 41 8.40 -11.31 -15.58
N MET A 42 7.15 -11.64 -15.91
CA MET A 42 6.83 -12.67 -16.91
C MET A 42 6.04 -12.06 -18.08
N PRO A 43 6.73 -11.54 -19.13
CA PRO A 43 6.06 -11.01 -20.31
C PRO A 43 5.42 -12.14 -21.12
N GLY A 44 4.11 -12.04 -21.36
CA GLY A 44 3.46 -12.74 -22.46
C GLY A 44 3.43 -14.27 -22.41
N ALA A 45 3.56 -14.91 -21.24
CA ALA A 45 3.41 -16.37 -21.15
C ALA A 45 1.96 -16.84 -21.40
N GLN A 46 0.98 -15.95 -21.38
CA GLN A 46 -0.41 -16.28 -21.67
C GLN A 46 -1.04 -15.12 -22.45
N ARG A 47 -1.28 -15.29 -23.76
CA ARG A 47 -2.09 -14.36 -24.58
C ARG A 47 -3.54 -14.14 -24.06
N LEU A 48 -3.88 -14.71 -22.90
CA LEU A 48 -5.18 -14.66 -22.23
C LEU A 48 -5.11 -14.18 -20.76
N LEU A 49 -3.91 -14.03 -20.16
CA LEU A 49 -3.75 -13.61 -18.76
C LEU A 49 -2.66 -12.52 -18.67
N GLN A 50 -3.00 -11.46 -17.95
CA GLN A 50 -2.29 -10.19 -17.88
C GLN A 50 -0.83 -10.37 -17.42
N PRO A 51 0.11 -9.49 -17.81
CA PRO A 51 1.50 -9.59 -17.37
C PRO A 51 1.60 -9.42 -15.85
N ASP A 52 2.29 -10.38 -15.22
CA ASP A 52 2.48 -10.46 -13.76
C ASP A 52 3.90 -10.01 -13.36
N LEU A 53 3.99 -9.09 -12.41
CA LEU A 53 5.22 -8.72 -11.70
C LEU A 53 5.15 -9.27 -10.27
N VAL A 54 6.09 -10.15 -9.92
CA VAL A 54 6.18 -10.76 -8.60
C VAL A 54 7.43 -10.25 -7.88
N MET A 55 7.28 -9.64 -6.71
CA MET A 55 8.38 -9.25 -5.85
C MET A 55 8.40 -10.17 -4.62
N GLN A 56 9.47 -10.93 -4.44
CA GLN A 56 9.65 -11.85 -3.33
C GLN A 56 10.86 -11.50 -2.47
N GLN A 57 10.65 -11.50 -1.17
CA GLN A 57 11.69 -11.27 -0.19
C GLN A 57 12.42 -12.57 0.18
N ARG A 58 13.76 -12.53 0.26
CA ARG A 58 14.60 -13.70 0.65
C ARG A 58 15.14 -13.67 2.09
N ARG A 59 15.09 -12.55 2.80
CA ARG A 59 15.60 -12.40 4.19
C ARG A 59 14.69 -11.54 5.04
N VAL A 60 14.60 -11.81 6.34
CA VAL A 60 13.82 -11.05 7.34
C VAL A 60 14.49 -9.69 7.62
N TRP A 61 13.72 -8.59 7.70
CA TRP A 61 14.25 -7.22 7.91
C TRP A 61 13.76 -6.58 9.19
N ASN A 62 14.55 -5.64 9.71
CA ASN A 62 14.20 -4.81 10.86
C ASN A 62 13.19 -3.74 10.47
N CYS A 63 12.07 -3.69 11.20
CA CYS A 63 11.06 -2.65 11.09
C CYS A 63 11.23 -1.62 12.21
N VAL A 64 10.93 -0.36 11.90
CA VAL A 64 10.76 0.69 12.90
C VAL A 64 9.27 0.80 13.18
N ASP A 65 8.88 0.38 14.37
CA ASP A 65 7.51 0.43 14.86
C ASP A 65 7.30 1.67 15.72
N ARG A 66 6.69 2.72 15.16
CA ARG A 66 6.34 3.94 15.92
C ARG A 66 5.00 3.81 16.66
N GLY A 67 4.27 2.71 16.45
CA GLY A 67 3.00 2.42 17.11
C GLY A 67 3.13 1.59 18.39
N ASN A 68 4.34 1.15 18.74
CA ASN A 68 4.61 0.26 19.88
C ASN A 68 3.76 -1.02 19.86
N LEU A 69 3.49 -1.55 18.67
CA LEU A 69 2.74 -2.77 18.45
C LEU A 69 3.61 -4.02 18.69
N GLY A 70 4.92 -3.86 18.74
CA GLY A 70 5.90 -4.93 18.92
C GLY A 70 6.28 -5.58 17.59
N VAL A 71 6.24 -4.82 16.49
CA VAL A 71 6.66 -5.32 15.16
C VAL A 71 8.18 -5.37 15.10
N ALA A 72 8.74 -6.58 15.14
CA ALA A 72 10.18 -6.77 15.02
C ALA A 72 10.61 -6.82 13.55
N THR A 73 9.87 -7.59 12.75
CA THR A 73 10.25 -7.88 11.37
C THR A 73 9.06 -8.06 10.44
N ALA A 74 9.29 -7.89 9.13
CA ALA A 74 8.27 -8.14 8.11
C ALA A 74 8.85 -8.91 6.90
N ARG A 75 8.00 -9.72 6.26
CA ARG A 75 8.23 -10.31 4.94
C ARG A 75 7.18 -9.85 3.95
N LEU A 76 7.60 -9.36 2.80
CA LEU A 76 6.72 -8.81 1.78
C LEU A 76 6.78 -9.65 0.50
N THR A 77 5.60 -9.96 -0.02
CA THR A 77 5.40 -10.50 -1.36
C THR A 77 4.41 -9.61 -2.10
N ALA A 78 4.79 -9.10 -3.27
CA ALA A 78 3.89 -8.32 -4.12
C ALA A 78 3.62 -9.06 -5.42
N ASN A 79 2.39 -8.99 -5.91
CA ASN A 79 2.00 -9.42 -7.24
C ASN A 79 1.20 -8.29 -7.90
N PHE A 80 1.64 -7.82 -9.06
CA PHE A 80 0.95 -6.80 -9.85
C PHE A 80 0.55 -7.35 -11.21
N THR A 81 -0.65 -7.00 -11.66
CA THR A 81 -1.14 -7.27 -13.00
C THR A 81 -1.20 -5.97 -13.82
N GLY A 82 -1.17 -6.11 -15.15
CA GLY A 82 -1.26 -4.95 -16.05
C GLY A 82 0.02 -4.12 -16.09
N VAL A 83 1.16 -4.74 -15.78
CA VAL A 83 2.49 -4.14 -15.91
C VAL A 83 2.97 -4.31 -17.34
N ASP A 84 3.05 -3.23 -18.11
CA ASP A 84 3.72 -3.24 -19.41
C ASP A 84 5.14 -2.68 -19.26
N LEU A 85 6.14 -3.58 -19.24
CA LEU A 85 7.55 -3.20 -19.33
C LEU A 85 7.96 -3.14 -20.81
N SER A 86 7.56 -2.09 -21.56
CA SER A 86 8.03 -1.91 -22.95
C SER A 86 8.98 -0.72 -23.09
N CYS A 87 9.87 -0.84 -24.09
CA CYS A 87 10.95 0.12 -24.36
C CYS A 87 10.49 1.51 -24.76
N GLY A 88 9.25 1.61 -25.23
CA GLY A 88 8.60 2.86 -25.60
C GLY A 88 7.48 3.26 -24.65
N ALA A 89 6.83 2.32 -23.94
CA ALA A 89 5.78 2.66 -23.00
C ALA A 89 6.36 2.85 -21.60
N ARG A 90 6.47 4.10 -21.17
CA ARG A 90 6.66 4.46 -19.76
C ARG A 90 5.34 4.37 -18.97
N ASN A 91 4.39 3.54 -19.41
CA ASN A 91 3.03 3.51 -18.88
C ASN A 91 2.91 2.50 -17.73
N PHE A 92 3.69 2.72 -16.67
CA PHE A 92 3.61 1.92 -15.44
C PHE A 92 2.45 2.35 -14.53
N SER A 93 1.79 3.47 -14.83
CA SER A 93 0.82 4.16 -13.97
C SER A 93 -0.53 3.45 -13.80
N THR A 94 -0.75 2.31 -14.46
CA THR A 94 -2.02 1.56 -14.40
C THR A 94 -1.89 0.19 -13.75
N ALA A 95 -0.69 -0.22 -13.35
CA ALA A 95 -0.49 -1.52 -12.73
C ALA A 95 -1.10 -1.55 -11.33
N THR A 96 -1.97 -2.53 -11.09
CA THR A 96 -2.60 -2.77 -9.78
C THR A 96 -2.26 -4.15 -9.29
N GLY A 97 -2.31 -4.36 -7.98
CA GLY A 97 -1.81 -5.60 -7.41
C GLY A 97 -2.17 -5.80 -5.96
N TRP A 98 -1.66 -6.91 -5.44
CA TRP A 98 -1.76 -7.31 -4.06
C TRP A 98 -0.39 -7.41 -3.43
N VAL A 99 -0.26 -6.81 -2.25
CA VAL A 99 0.89 -6.96 -1.37
C VAL A 99 0.47 -7.81 -0.18
N THR A 100 1.14 -8.93 0.04
CA THR A 100 1.03 -9.74 1.26
C THR A 100 2.21 -9.43 2.16
N ILE A 101 1.93 -9.10 3.42
CA ILE A 101 2.93 -8.79 4.43
C ILE A 101 2.77 -9.79 5.58
N VAL A 102 3.82 -10.56 5.86
CA VAL A 102 3.92 -11.42 7.03
C VAL A 102 4.78 -10.71 8.08
N TRP A 103 4.15 -10.24 9.14
CA TRP A 103 4.76 -9.56 10.26
C TRP A 103 5.15 -10.56 11.33
N THR A 104 6.24 -10.29 12.06
CA THR A 104 6.53 -10.93 13.34
C THR A 104 6.26 -9.91 14.44
N ILE A 105 5.15 -10.11 15.15
CA ILE A 105 4.63 -9.20 16.16
C ILE A 105 4.71 -9.91 17.50
N ARG A 106 5.58 -9.45 18.40
CA ARG A 106 5.83 -10.09 19.70
C ARG A 106 6.14 -11.60 19.58
N GLY A 107 6.88 -11.98 18.54
CA GLY A 107 7.25 -13.36 18.25
C GLY A 107 6.21 -14.20 17.50
N VAL A 108 5.02 -13.66 17.23
CA VAL A 108 3.96 -14.37 16.49
C VAL A 108 3.87 -13.86 15.06
N GLU A 109 3.81 -14.79 14.09
CA GLU A 109 3.59 -14.42 12.68
C GLU A 109 2.12 -14.01 12.44
N GLN A 110 1.92 -12.84 11.83
CA GLN A 110 0.61 -12.34 11.45
C GLN A 110 0.64 -11.85 10.01
N THR A 111 -0.44 -12.11 9.25
CA THR A 111 -0.51 -11.73 7.83
C THR A 111 -1.43 -10.55 7.61
N SER A 112 -1.02 -9.61 6.76
CA SER A 112 -1.86 -8.55 6.22
C SER A 112 -1.82 -8.59 4.69
N LYS A 113 -2.93 -8.21 4.05
CA LYS A 113 -2.99 -8.05 2.60
C LYS A 113 -3.43 -6.63 2.25
N ALA A 114 -2.68 -5.98 1.37
CA ALA A 114 -3.00 -4.66 0.84
C ALA A 114 -3.29 -4.74 -0.65
N GLN A 115 -4.34 -4.06 -1.08
CA GLN A 115 -4.59 -3.79 -2.49
C GLN A 115 -3.86 -2.50 -2.84
N VAL A 116 -3.04 -2.52 -3.87
CA VAL A 116 -2.12 -1.43 -4.21
C VAL A 116 -2.11 -1.13 -5.70
N ALA A 117 -1.60 0.04 -6.05
CA ALA A 117 -1.29 0.45 -7.41
C ALA A 117 0.12 1.03 -7.47
N ILE A 118 0.79 0.86 -8.61
CA ILE A 118 2.00 1.62 -8.94
C ILE A 118 1.54 3.02 -9.35
N THR A 119 1.86 4.03 -8.54
CA THR A 119 1.40 5.40 -8.74
C THR A 119 2.40 6.30 -9.43
N GLU A 120 3.68 5.95 -9.36
CA GLU A 120 4.74 6.71 -10.01
C GLU A 120 5.90 5.77 -10.35
N VAL A 121 6.49 5.94 -11.52
CA VAL A 121 7.77 5.32 -11.86
C VAL A 121 8.71 6.41 -12.38
N ALA A 122 9.87 6.51 -11.74
CA ALA A 122 10.90 7.48 -12.06
C ALA A 122 12.26 6.77 -12.07
N GLY A 123 12.82 6.58 -13.27
CA GLY A 123 14.04 5.79 -13.45
C GLY A 123 13.84 4.36 -12.93
N ASN A 124 14.73 3.90 -12.06
CA ASN A 124 14.66 2.56 -11.45
C ASN A 124 13.73 2.50 -10.23
N THR A 125 13.08 3.60 -9.85
CA THR A 125 12.22 3.65 -8.67
C THR A 125 10.75 3.54 -9.07
N ALA A 126 9.99 2.64 -8.44
CA ALA A 126 8.53 2.66 -8.40
C ALA A 126 8.01 3.09 -7.02
N LYS A 127 7.00 3.96 -7.03
CA LYS A 127 6.16 4.23 -5.86
C LYS A 127 4.89 3.40 -5.97
N VAL A 128 4.54 2.76 -4.85
CA VAL A 128 3.37 1.91 -4.71
C VAL A 128 2.53 2.48 -3.58
N SER A 129 1.22 2.59 -3.79
CA SER A 129 0.31 3.03 -2.74
C SER A 129 -1.01 2.28 -2.78
N GLY A 130 -1.67 2.18 -1.64
CA GLY A 130 -2.97 1.52 -1.55
C GLY A 130 -3.49 1.44 -0.13
N THR A 131 -4.27 0.42 0.15
CA THR A 131 -4.91 0.22 1.46
C THR A 131 -4.88 -1.23 1.86
N VAL A 132 -4.61 -1.49 3.14
CA VAL A 132 -4.72 -2.82 3.73
C VAL A 132 -6.19 -3.24 3.76
N LYS A 133 -6.49 -4.37 3.12
CA LYS A 133 -7.83 -4.94 3.00
C LYS A 133 -8.09 -6.11 3.95
N SER A 134 -7.06 -6.66 4.59
CA SER A 134 -7.20 -7.67 5.64
C SER A 134 -5.98 -7.75 6.56
N GLY A 135 -6.18 -8.31 7.76
CA GLY A 135 -5.16 -8.46 8.80
C GLY A 135 -5.23 -7.37 9.87
N GLN A 136 -4.24 -7.36 10.77
CA GLN A 136 -4.19 -6.45 11.93
C GLN A 136 -4.21 -4.97 11.56
N PHE A 137 -3.81 -4.62 10.34
CA PHE A 137 -3.74 -3.23 9.85
C PHE A 137 -4.88 -2.86 8.92
N LEU A 138 -6.02 -3.56 8.96
CA LEU A 138 -7.18 -3.29 8.10
C LEU A 138 -7.53 -1.79 8.03
N GLY A 139 -7.74 -1.29 6.81
CA GLY A 139 -8.11 0.10 6.53
C GLY A 139 -6.93 1.09 6.55
N ARG A 140 -5.74 0.67 6.99
CA ARG A 140 -4.55 1.53 7.01
C ARG A 140 -4.00 1.76 5.59
N PRO A 141 -3.46 2.96 5.30
CA PRO A 141 -2.80 3.20 4.03
C PRO A 141 -1.50 2.39 3.97
N PHE A 142 -1.22 1.85 2.79
CA PHE A 142 0.06 1.26 2.44
C PHE A 142 0.79 2.20 1.50
N THR A 143 2.06 2.47 1.76
CA THR A 143 2.95 3.18 0.85
C THR A 143 4.28 2.45 0.74
N GLY A 144 4.88 2.43 -0.43
CA GLY A 144 6.19 1.82 -0.63
C GLY A 144 6.95 2.50 -1.76
N ARG A 145 8.27 2.50 -1.63
CA ARG A 145 9.20 2.99 -2.63
C ARG A 145 10.20 1.87 -2.89
N PHE A 146 10.28 1.41 -4.13
CA PHE A 146 11.10 0.27 -4.52
C PHE A 146 12.01 0.63 -5.68
N ASP A 147 13.31 0.41 -5.50
CA ASP A 147 14.34 0.53 -6.52
C ASP A 147 14.63 -0.85 -7.12
N THR A 148 14.47 -0.96 -8.43
CA THR A 148 14.79 -2.16 -9.22
C THR A 148 15.17 -1.78 -10.64
N THR A 149 16.12 -2.51 -11.21
CA THR A 149 16.55 -2.30 -12.60
C THR A 149 15.49 -2.69 -13.63
N LEU A 150 14.37 -3.31 -13.21
CA LEU A 150 13.23 -3.57 -14.09
C LEU A 150 12.56 -2.28 -14.59
N PHE A 151 12.61 -1.19 -13.82
CA PHE A 151 11.81 0.00 -14.11
C PHE A 151 12.48 1.05 -15.00
N GLY A 152 13.82 1.15 -15.06
CA GLY A 152 14.44 2.25 -15.79
C GLY A 152 15.92 2.14 -16.10
N GLY A 153 16.46 0.94 -16.28
CA GLY A 153 17.81 0.78 -16.82
C GLY A 153 17.79 0.76 -18.35
N THR A 154 18.80 1.34 -19.00
CA THR A 154 19.22 1.05 -20.39
C THR A 154 19.61 -0.42 -20.64
N GLY A 155 19.35 -1.32 -19.68
CA GLY A 155 19.97 -2.63 -19.59
C GLY A 155 19.18 -3.81 -20.15
N THR A 156 17.85 -3.79 -20.21
CA THR A 156 17.10 -4.97 -20.71
C THR A 156 15.73 -4.58 -21.20
N CYS A 157 15.74 -3.69 -22.16
CA CYS A 157 14.69 -3.64 -23.13
C CYS A 157 14.74 -4.92 -23.97
N ILE A 158 13.98 -5.95 -23.59
CA ILE A 158 13.93 -7.19 -24.37
C ILE A 158 13.04 -6.92 -25.59
N SER A 159 13.60 -6.25 -26.59
CA SER A 159 13.13 -6.32 -27.97
C SER A 159 13.57 -7.68 -28.54
N GLY A 160 12.98 -8.74 -28.02
CA GLY A 160 13.25 -10.12 -28.40
C GLY A 160 11.97 -10.76 -28.93
N SER A 161 11.93 -11.00 -30.23
CA SER A 161 10.93 -11.84 -30.89
C SER A 161 10.88 -13.22 -30.23
N GLY A 162 9.80 -13.52 -29.49
CA GLY A 162 9.53 -14.88 -29.03
C GLY A 162 9.11 -14.99 -27.57
N ILE A 163 7.84 -15.31 -27.36
CA ILE A 163 7.24 -16.16 -26.32
C ILE A 163 8.23 -16.65 -25.24
N GLY A 164 8.06 -16.23 -23.97
CA GLY A 164 8.33 -17.11 -22.81
C GLY A 164 9.51 -16.81 -21.88
N ASN A 165 10.22 -15.69 -21.96
CA ASN A 165 11.37 -15.45 -21.06
C ASN A 165 10.97 -14.66 -19.80
N SER A 166 11.14 -15.26 -18.62
CA SER A 166 11.01 -14.55 -17.34
C SER A 166 12.26 -13.71 -17.04
N ILE A 167 12.06 -12.45 -16.67
CA ILE A 167 13.13 -11.53 -16.27
C ILE A 167 13.21 -11.55 -14.76
N THR A 168 14.38 -11.83 -14.18
CA THR A 168 14.58 -11.78 -12.72
C THR A 168 15.68 -10.79 -12.39
N THR A 169 15.45 -9.91 -11.41
CA THR A 169 16.46 -9.00 -10.86
C THR A 169 16.31 -8.88 -9.35
N THR A 170 17.19 -8.13 -8.70
CA THR A 170 17.05 -7.74 -7.30
C THR A 170 16.33 -6.40 -7.16
N PHE A 171 15.53 -6.24 -6.11
CA PHE A 171 14.99 -4.94 -5.69
C PHE A 171 15.44 -4.58 -4.28
N LYS A 172 15.46 -3.29 -3.98
CA LYS A 172 15.59 -2.73 -2.63
C LYS A 172 14.52 -1.67 -2.43
N GLY A 173 14.21 -1.31 -1.19
CA GLY A 173 13.25 -0.26 -0.94
C GLY A 173 12.84 -0.13 0.51
N ASP A 174 11.79 0.63 0.69
CA ASP A 174 11.12 0.81 1.96
C ASP A 174 9.59 0.79 1.75
N PHE A 175 8.87 0.39 2.79
CA PHE A 175 7.43 0.50 2.82
C PHE A 175 6.95 0.91 4.20
N SER A 176 5.78 1.54 4.24
CA SER A 176 5.11 1.94 5.46
C SER A 176 3.63 1.58 5.46
N VAL A 177 3.12 1.24 6.64
CA VAL A 177 1.68 1.02 6.91
C VAL A 177 1.30 1.84 8.13
N GLY A 178 0.30 2.72 8.01
CA GLY A 178 -0.17 3.52 9.16
C GLY A 178 -0.96 4.76 8.81
#